data_AF-A0A382H4J0-F1
#
_entry.id   AF-A0A382H4J0-F1
#
_cell.length_a   1.000
_cell.length_b   1.000
_cell.length_c   1.000
_cell.angle_alpha   90.00
_cell.angle_beta   90.00
_cell.angle_gamma   90.00
#
_symmetry.space_group_name_H-M   'P 1'
#
loop_
_entity.id
_entity.type
_entity.pdbx_description
1 polymer ?
#
loop_
_entity_poly.entity_id
_entity_poly.type
_entity_poly.pdbx_seq_one_letter_code
_entity_poly.pdbx_strand_id
1 'polypeptide(L)'
;VLIPTFSSEILTDHEQIKEYFVKVIEVQKGKVEFQPNSISEQQVGENMFLLSGKFFFHLMGKEKIPARFSFLVNLLSENPILHHHSSRIISN
;
A
#
# COMPACT_ATOMS: atom_id res chain seq x y z
N VAL A 1 6.84 -4.57 -7.43
CA VAL A 1 5.51 -4.50 -8.11
C VAL A 1 4.52 -3.80 -7.20
N LEU A 2 3.69 -2.91 -7.74
CA LEU A 2 2.63 -2.19 -7.03
C LEU A 2 1.28 -2.46 -7.69
N ILE A 3 0.30 -2.91 -6.90
CA ILE A 3 -1.11 -2.97 -7.26
C ILE A 3 -1.84 -1.90 -6.41
N PRO A 4 -2.01 -0.69 -6.95
CA PRO A 4 -2.50 0.46 -6.19
C PRO A 4 -4.02 0.47 -6.04
N THR A 5 -4.51 1.16 -5.00
CA THR A 5 -5.96 1.31 -4.74
C THR A 5 -6.67 2.18 -5.79
N PHE A 6 -6.00 3.19 -6.33
CA PHE A 6 -6.61 4.24 -7.17
C PHE A 6 -6.16 4.20 -8.64
N SER A 7 -5.73 3.04 -9.12
CA SER A 7 -5.45 2.79 -10.54
C SER A 7 -5.86 1.37 -10.92
N SER A 8 -6.25 1.16 -12.18
CA SER A 8 -6.50 -0.16 -12.77
C SER A 8 -5.21 -0.90 -13.13
N GLU A 9 -4.10 -0.18 -13.23
CA GLU A 9 -2.84 -0.70 -13.74
C GLU A 9 -2.00 -1.37 -12.65
N ILE A 10 -1.30 -2.44 -13.03
CA ILE A 10 -0.21 -3.02 -12.25
C ILE A 10 1.07 -2.26 -12.63
N LEU A 11 1.71 -1.64 -11.64
CA LEU A 11 2.90 -0.82 -11.86
C LEU A 11 4.15 -1.64 -11.51
N THR A 12 5.10 -1.73 -12.45
CA THR A 12 6.26 -2.62 -12.31
C THR A 12 7.60 -1.90 -12.33
N ASP A 13 7.69 -0.71 -12.93
CA ASP A 13 8.91 0.10 -12.92
C ASP A 13 8.86 1.25 -11.90
N HIS A 14 10.03 1.80 -11.61
CA HIS A 14 10.21 2.80 -10.56
C HIS A 14 9.50 4.13 -10.88
N GLU A 15 9.56 4.61 -12.12
CA GLU A 15 8.98 5.91 -12.47
C GLU A 15 7.45 5.85 -12.42
N GLN A 16 6.83 4.78 -12.93
CA GLN A 16 5.38 4.57 -12.79
C GLN A 16 4.91 4.59 -11.33
N ILE A 17 5.64 3.87 -10.46
CA ILE A 17 5.32 3.79 -9.02
C ILE A 17 5.45 5.17 -8.37
N LYS A 18 6.52 5.89 -8.69
CA LYS A 18 6.79 7.24 -8.19
C LYS A 18 5.71 8.22 -8.65
N GLU A 19 5.38 8.25 -9.94
CA GLU A 19 4.32 9.10 -10.49
C GLU A 19 2.97 8.85 -9.83
N TYR A 20 2.63 7.58 -9.57
CA TYR A 20 1.42 7.23 -8.82
C TYR A 20 1.41 7.88 -7.43
N PHE A 21 2.48 7.74 -6.65
CA PHE A 21 2.54 8.30 -5.31
C PHE A 21 2.57 9.84 -5.32
N VAL A 22 3.31 10.45 -6.25
CA VAL A 22 3.31 11.91 -6.45
C VAL A 22 1.89 12.41 -6.72
N LYS A 23 1.15 11.76 -7.63
CA LYS A 23 -0.25 12.12 -7.92
C LYS A 23 -1.15 11.97 -6.69
N VAL A 24 -1.03 10.88 -5.95
CA VAL A 24 -1.85 10.66 -4.74
C VAL A 24 -1.51 11.68 -3.65
N ILE A 25 -0.24 11.96 -3.40
CA ILE A 25 0.20 12.81 -2.30
C ILE A 25 0.02 14.29 -2.65
N GLU A 26 0.48 14.72 -3.82
CA GLU A 26 0.54 16.15 -4.15
C GLU A 26 -0.79 16.67 -4.68
N VAL A 27 -1.45 15.91 -5.54
CA VAL A 27 -2.71 16.32 -6.20
C VAL A 27 -3.91 16.04 -5.30
N GLN A 28 -3.97 14.84 -4.70
CA GLN A 28 -5.10 14.45 -3.85
C GLN A 28 -4.88 14.77 -2.35
N LYS A 29 -3.73 15.37 -1.99
CA LYS A 29 -3.32 15.62 -0.59
C LYS A 29 -3.43 14.36 0.28
N GLY A 30 -3.11 13.21 -0.32
CA GLY A 30 -3.34 11.90 0.23
C GLY A 30 -2.47 11.61 1.45
N LYS A 31 -3.08 11.08 2.50
CA LYS A 31 -2.41 10.52 3.69
C LYS A 31 -2.96 9.14 4.00
N VAL A 32 -2.17 8.35 4.72
CA VAL A 32 -2.57 7.05 5.23
C VAL A 32 -2.53 7.02 6.75
N GLU A 33 -3.52 6.36 7.35
CA GLU A 33 -3.60 6.11 8.79
C GLU A 33 -3.68 4.59 8.98
N PHE A 34 -2.60 3.98 9.46
CA PHE A 34 -2.56 2.55 9.76
C PHE A 34 -3.47 2.23 10.95
N GLN A 35 -4.00 1.02 10.97
CA GLN A 35 -4.69 0.44 12.13
C GLN A 35 -3.76 -0.62 12.76
N PRO A 36 -2.93 -0.28 13.77
CA PRO A 36 -1.87 -1.17 14.27
C PRO A 36 -2.41 -2.53 14.72
N ASN A 37 -3.56 -2.55 15.39
CA ASN A 37 -4.20 -3.78 15.89
C ASN A 37 -4.72 -4.71 14.77
N SER A 38 -4.69 -4.26 13.51
CA SER A 38 -5.07 -5.08 12.36
C SER A 38 -3.88 -5.68 11.61
N ILE A 39 -2.65 -5.31 12.00
CA ILE A 39 -1.45 -5.73 11.28
C ILE A 39 -1.13 -7.17 11.66
N SER A 40 -1.03 -8.03 10.66
CA SER A 40 -0.53 -9.38 10.75
C SER A 40 0.81 -9.46 10.06
N GLU A 41 1.75 -10.14 10.70
CA GLU A 41 3.06 -10.48 10.16
C GLU A 41 3.16 -11.99 9.97
N GLN A 42 3.67 -12.41 8.82
CA GLN A 42 3.96 -13.80 8.53
C GLN A 42 5.33 -13.90 7.88
N GLN A 43 6.24 -14.69 8.47
CA GLN A 43 7.48 -15.04 7.80
C GLN A 43 7.18 -16.03 6.66
N VAL A 44 7.65 -15.73 5.45
CA VAL A 44 7.42 -16.55 4.24
C VAL A 44 8.71 -17.07 3.62
N GLY A 45 9.86 -16.71 4.20
CA GLY A 45 11.18 -17.17 3.80
C GLY A 45 12.27 -16.60 4.70
N GLU A 46 13.52 -16.88 4.37
CA GLU A 46 14.66 -16.31 5.09
C GLU A 46 14.69 -14.78 4.88
N ASN A 47 14.63 -14.01 5.97
CA ASN A 47 14.55 -12.55 5.94
C ASN A 47 13.38 -11.96 5.13
N MET A 48 12.37 -12.77 4.82
CA MET A 48 11.22 -12.39 4.01
C MET A 48 9.91 -12.48 4.81
N PHE A 49 9.15 -11.39 4.78
CA PHE A 49 7.93 -11.23 5.57
C PHE A 49 6.79 -10.75 4.69
N LEU A 50 5.62 -11.36 4.87
CA LEU A 50 4.34 -10.86 4.40
C LEU A 50 3.70 -10.07 5.55
N LEU A 51 3.58 -8.76 5.35
CA LEU A 51 2.83 -7.88 6.24
C LEU A 51 1.47 -7.62 5.60
N SER A 52 0.39 -7.74 6.37
CA SER A 52 -0.94 -7.38 5.89
C SER A 52 -1.72 -6.65 6.98
N GLY A 53 -2.68 -5.84 6.59
CA GLY A 53 -3.47 -5.12 7.58
C GLY A 53 -4.47 -4.16 6.96
N LYS A 54 -5.04 -3.33 7.81
CA LYS A 54 -5.99 -2.29 7.44
C LYS A 54 -5.40 -0.92 7.71
N PHE A 55 -5.89 0.02 6.93
CA PHE A 55 -5.54 1.43 7.00
C PHE A 55 -6.68 2.24 6.42
N PHE A 56 -6.61 3.54 6.61
CA PHE A 56 -7.52 4.48 6.00
C PHE A 56 -6.76 5.43 5.09
N PHE A 57 -7.32 5.70 3.91
CA PHE A 57 -6.88 6.84 3.11
C PHE A 57 -7.66 8.09 3.53
N HIS A 58 -6.92 9.17 3.71
CA HIS A 58 -7.43 10.52 3.82
C HIS A 58 -7.10 11.25 2.53
N LEU A 59 -8.11 11.58 1.73
CA LEU A 59 -7.95 12.32 0.46
C LEU A 59 -8.71 13.63 0.54
N MET A 60 -8.21 14.67 -0.13
CA MET A 60 -8.85 15.99 -0.17
C MET A 60 -10.31 15.90 -0.65
N GLY A 61 -11.22 16.48 0.12
CA GLY A 61 -12.65 16.54 -0.23
C GLY A 61 -13.38 15.19 -0.21
N LYS A 62 -12.78 14.13 0.37
CA LYS A 62 -13.42 12.82 0.51
C LYS A 62 -13.49 12.43 1.98
N GLU A 63 -14.52 11.66 2.32
CA GLU A 63 -14.56 10.95 3.60
C GLU A 63 -13.42 9.93 3.69
N LYS A 64 -13.12 9.54 4.93
CA LYS A 64 -12.12 8.52 5.27
C LYS A 64 -12.42 7.23 4.50
N ILE A 65 -11.50 6.78 3.65
CA ILE A 65 -11.71 5.59 2.81
C ILE A 65 -11.09 4.37 3.50
N PRO A 66 -11.88 3.39 3.97
CA PRO A 66 -11.34 2.16 4.53
C PRO A 66 -10.67 1.33 3.45
N ALA A 67 -9.49 0.80 3.77
CA ALA A 67 -8.70 0.01 2.85
C ALA A 67 -7.92 -1.09 3.60
N ARG A 68 -7.39 -2.03 2.83
CA ARG A 68 -6.49 -3.08 3.28
C ARG A 68 -5.24 -3.10 2.42
N PHE A 69 -4.14 -3.57 2.98
CA PHE A 69 -2.86 -3.68 2.30
C PHE A 69 -2.21 -5.03 2.53
N SER A 70 -1.27 -5.35 1.65
CA SER A 70 -0.25 -6.38 1.85
C SER A 70 1.08 -5.88 1.31
N PHE A 71 2.15 -6.17 2.03
CA PHE A 71 3.53 -5.94 1.62
C PHE A 71 4.30 -7.26 1.68
N LEU A 72 5.02 -7.59 0.61
CA LEU A 72 6.11 -8.55 0.69
C LEU A 72 7.40 -7.77 0.92
N VAL A 73 8.07 -8.05 2.04
CA VAL A 73 9.27 -7.34 2.47
C VAL A 73 10.44 -8.31 2.55
N ASN A 74 11.60 -7.92 2.01
CA ASN A 74 12.88 -8.57 2.25
C ASN A 74 13.81 -7.59 2.98
N LEU A 75 14.13 -7.89 4.23
CA LEU A 75 14.89 -6.99 5.10
C LEU A 75 16.37 -6.82 4.70
N LEU A 76 16.90 -7.70 3.85
CA LEU A 76 18.27 -7.62 3.35
C LEU A 76 18.38 -6.92 1.99
N SER A 77 17.26 -6.54 1.37
CA SER A 77 17.28 -5.83 0.09
C SER A 77 17.51 -4.34 0.28
N GLU A 78 18.25 -3.71 -0.64
CA GLU A 78 18.36 -2.24 -0.74
C GLU A 78 16.99 -1.57 -0.91
N ASN A 79 16.05 -2.26 -1.54
CA ASN A 79 14.66 -1.85 -1.69
C ASN A 79 13.76 -2.87 -0.98
N PRO A 80 13.50 -2.71 0.33
CA PRO A 80 12.91 -3.79 1.13
C PRO A 80 11.52 -4.23 0.67
N ILE A 81 10.71 -3.33 0.08
CA ILE A 81 9.35 -3.64 -0.36
C ILE A 81 9.39 -4.23 -1.78
N LEU A 82 9.28 -5.55 -1.87
CA LEU A 82 9.28 -6.28 -3.14
C LEU A 82 7.91 -6.23 -3.84
N HIS A 83 6.84 -6.27 -3.06
CA HIS A 83 5.46 -6.19 -3.53
C HIS A 83 4.61 -5.36 -2.59
N HIS A 84 3.74 -4.52 -3.15
CA HIS A 84 2.69 -3.82 -2.43
C HIS A 84 1.38 -3.98 -3.18
N HIS A 85 0.35 -4.47 -2.51
CA HIS A 85 -1.02 -4.42 -2.99
C HIS A 85 -1.89 -3.75 -1.94
N SER A 86 -2.74 -2.81 -2.38
CA SER A 86 -3.77 -2.22 -1.55
C SER A 86 -5.10 -2.13 -2.30
N SER A 87 -6.20 -2.29 -1.56
CA SER A 87 -7.56 -2.21 -2.10
C SER A 87 -8.51 -1.55 -1.12
N ARG A 88 -9.55 -0.90 -1.66
CA ARG A 88 -10.67 -0.39 -0.85
C ARG A 88 -11.41 -1.56 -0.21
N ILE A 89 -11.86 -1.35 1.02
CA ILE A 89 -12.85 -2.23 1.64
C ILE A 89 -14.22 -1.66 1.29
N ILE A 90 -15.03 -2.44 0.59
CA ILE A 90 -16.42 -2.08 0.25
C ILE A 90 -17.30 -3.00 1.12
N SER A 91 -18.13 -2.40 1.98
CA SER A 91 -19.19 -3.13 2.66
C SER A 91 -20.32 -3.35 1.67
N ASN A 92 -20.70 -4.62 1.46
CA ASN A 92 -21.95 -4.98 0.79
C ASN A 92 -23.14 -4.76 1.71
#